data_AF-A0A8H6DVR8-F1
#
_entry.id   AF-A0A8H6DVR8-F1
#
_cell.length_a   1.000
_cell.length_b   1.000
_cell.length_c   1.000
_cell.angle_alpha   90.00
_cell.angle_beta   90.00
_cell.angle_gamma   90.00
#
_symmetry.space_group_name_H-M   'P 1'
#
loop_
_entity.id
_entity.type
_entity.pdbx_description
1 polymer ?
#
loop_
_entity_poly.entity_id
_entity_poly.type
_entity_poly.pdbx_seq_one_letter_code
_entity_poly.pdbx_strand_id
1 'polypeptide(L)'
;MTDLLHFSQSEIRFATAALAAIATLAPLAYYLYPSQSQENAPHMQTFNAFIRSYSTLSPHALTTHATRDFTHSSLPSDWGLPPLPIRTFRDNMEAMFDVFSSFEVTPQDDGYGGPAVHFSRDTDTVVAHCRMGGKINNEGDRGRALEESGITEWWTEAVLFVKMSKDGRRVEGVREFMHSKKAEELQMRLETVLGE
;
A
#
# COMPACT_ATOMS: atom_id res chain seq x y z
N MET A 1 -0.64 54.33 -26.92
CA MET A 1 0.68 54.09 -27.53
C MET A 1 1.12 52.69 -27.14
N THR A 2 1.09 51.77 -28.08
CA THR A 2 1.62 50.40 -27.91
C THR A 2 3.09 50.43 -28.28
N ASP A 3 3.98 50.33 -27.30
CA ASP A 3 5.41 50.15 -27.53
C ASP A 3 5.63 48.78 -28.18
N LEU A 4 5.99 48.81 -29.47
CA LEU A 4 6.44 47.64 -30.22
C LEU A 4 7.88 47.33 -29.78
N LEU A 5 8.05 46.25 -29.01
CA LEU A 5 9.36 45.69 -28.68
C LEU A 5 10.17 45.50 -29.98
N HIS A 6 11.23 46.29 -30.15
CA HIS A 6 12.19 46.15 -31.26
C HIS A 6 13.39 45.35 -30.79
N PHE A 7 13.46 44.09 -31.20
CA PHE A 7 14.62 43.23 -30.98
C PHE A 7 15.58 43.33 -32.17
N SER A 8 16.86 43.48 -31.89
CA SER A 8 17.94 43.42 -32.88
C SER A 8 18.12 41.99 -33.42
N GLN A 9 18.66 41.84 -34.63
CA GLN A 9 18.95 40.52 -35.19
C GLN A 9 19.93 39.71 -34.34
N SER A 10 20.87 40.37 -33.65
CA SER A 10 21.78 39.73 -32.69
C SER A 10 21.04 39.13 -31.51
N GLU A 11 20.06 39.83 -30.95
CA GLU A 11 19.23 39.34 -29.84
C GLU A 11 18.38 38.15 -30.27
N ILE A 12 17.81 38.20 -31.49
CA ILE A 12 17.03 37.09 -32.04
C ILE A 12 17.93 35.86 -32.26
N ARG A 13 19.13 36.02 -32.83
CA ARG A 13 20.07 34.92 -33.03
C ARG A 13 20.54 34.32 -31.71
N PHE A 14 20.83 35.16 -30.72
CA PHE A 14 21.22 34.71 -29.39
C PHE A 14 20.08 33.96 -28.69
N ALA A 15 18.85 34.49 -28.72
CA ALA A 15 17.68 33.83 -28.14
C ALA A 15 17.38 32.50 -28.84
N THR A 16 17.53 32.43 -30.16
CA THR A 16 17.33 31.20 -30.95
C THR A 16 18.40 30.16 -30.61
N ALA A 17 19.67 30.57 -30.51
CA ALA A 17 20.76 29.70 -30.12
C ALA A 17 20.58 29.18 -28.68
N ALA A 18 20.14 30.03 -27.75
CA ALA A 18 19.84 29.65 -26.38
C ALA A 18 18.68 28.66 -26.30
N LEU A 19 17.58 28.90 -27.02
CA LEU A 19 16.43 27.97 -27.10
C LEU A 19 16.83 26.62 -27.72
N ALA A 20 17.63 26.63 -28.78
CA ALA A 20 18.14 25.41 -29.40
C ALA A 20 19.08 24.63 -28.46
N ALA A 21 19.91 25.33 -27.69
CA ALA A 21 20.76 24.71 -26.67
C ALA A 21 19.93 24.10 -25.53
N ILE A 22 18.90 24.80 -25.04
CA ILE A 22 17.99 24.28 -24.01
C ILE A 22 17.20 23.07 -24.55
N ALA A 23 16.68 23.16 -25.77
CA ALA A 23 15.90 22.07 -26.39
C ALA A 23 16.75 20.81 -26.64
N THR A 24 18.05 20.95 -26.89
CA THR A 24 18.97 19.81 -27.05
C THR A 24 19.43 19.23 -25.71
N LEU A 25 19.57 20.06 -24.68
CA LEU A 25 20.01 19.62 -23.35
C LEU A 25 18.88 19.13 -22.45
N ALA A 26 17.62 19.55 -22.67
CA ALA A 26 16.48 19.16 -21.85
C ALA A 26 16.21 17.63 -21.87
N PRO A 27 16.25 16.92 -23.01
CA PRO A 27 16.13 15.47 -23.02
C PRO A 27 17.29 14.80 -22.27
N LEU A 28 18.51 15.30 -22.46
CA LEU A 28 19.69 14.76 -21.78
C LEU A 28 19.57 14.96 -20.26
N ALA A 29 19.14 16.13 -19.81
CA ALA A 29 18.87 16.40 -18.41
C ALA A 29 17.73 15.53 -17.86
N TYR A 30 16.67 15.27 -18.64
CA TYR A 30 15.57 14.38 -18.26
C TYR A 30 16.04 12.92 -18.08
N TYR A 31 16.87 12.42 -18.99
CA TYR A 31 17.42 11.06 -18.92
C TYR A 31 18.56 10.91 -17.89
N LEU A 32 19.33 11.96 -17.64
CA LEU A 32 20.44 11.97 -16.69
C LEU A 32 20.02 12.39 -15.28
N TYR A 33 18.83 12.97 -15.10
CA TYR A 33 18.30 13.24 -13.77
C TYR A 33 18.09 11.87 -13.11
N PRO A 34 18.89 11.51 -12.09
CA PRO A 34 18.74 10.22 -11.47
C PRO A 34 17.32 10.16 -10.94
N SER A 35 16.55 9.17 -11.40
CA SER A 35 15.34 8.77 -10.71
C SER A 35 15.79 8.44 -9.29
N GLN A 36 15.62 9.36 -8.34
CA GLN A 36 15.88 9.09 -6.92
C GLN A 36 15.26 7.72 -6.65
N SER A 37 16.07 6.75 -6.18
CA SER A 37 15.59 5.38 -6.04
C SER A 37 14.31 5.43 -5.23
N GLN A 38 13.21 4.93 -5.81
CA GLN A 38 11.89 5.04 -5.19
C GLN A 38 11.90 4.45 -3.78
N GLU A 39 12.76 3.45 -3.55
CA GLU A 39 13.06 2.80 -2.28
C GLU A 39 13.43 3.76 -1.13
N ASN A 40 14.09 4.89 -1.42
CA ASN A 40 14.52 5.85 -0.39
C ASN A 40 13.46 6.93 -0.09
N ALA A 41 12.32 6.91 -0.79
CA ALA A 41 11.24 7.86 -0.52
C ALA A 41 10.66 7.64 0.89
N PRO A 42 10.32 8.71 1.65
CA PRO A 42 9.64 8.57 2.95
C PRO A 42 8.40 7.68 2.88
N HIS A 43 7.67 7.76 1.76
CA HIS A 43 6.52 6.93 1.41
C HIS A 43 6.81 5.43 1.53
N MET A 44 7.92 4.97 0.97
CA MET A 44 8.32 3.57 1.02
C MET A 44 8.74 3.15 2.43
N GLN A 45 9.39 4.05 3.18
CA GLN A 45 9.77 3.77 4.58
C GLN A 45 8.53 3.61 5.46
N THR A 46 7.56 4.52 5.35
CA THR A 46 6.31 4.45 6.11
C THR A 46 5.45 3.27 5.65
N PHE A 47 5.39 2.97 4.36
CA PHE A 47 4.72 1.76 3.85
C PHE A 47 5.35 0.49 4.44
N ASN A 48 6.68 0.37 4.41
CA ASN A 48 7.39 -0.77 4.98
C ASN A 48 7.15 -0.91 6.49
N ALA A 49 7.12 0.21 7.23
CA ALA A 49 6.75 0.19 8.64
C ALA A 49 5.30 -0.24 8.86
N PHE A 50 4.38 0.22 8.02
CA PHE A 50 2.96 -0.17 8.05
C PHE A 50 2.78 -1.67 7.82
N ILE A 51 3.31 -2.25 6.73
CA ILE A 51 3.14 -3.70 6.48
C ILE A 51 3.85 -4.57 7.54
N ARG A 52 5.00 -4.12 8.06
CA ARG A 52 5.69 -4.84 9.16
C ARG A 52 4.90 -4.79 10.47
N SER A 53 4.06 -3.78 10.68
CA SER A 53 3.28 -3.71 11.91
C SER A 53 2.24 -4.82 12.04
N TYR A 54 1.83 -5.47 10.93
CA TYR A 54 0.96 -6.65 10.99
C TYR A 54 1.55 -7.79 11.84
N SER A 55 2.88 -7.97 11.83
CA SER A 55 3.53 -9.02 12.62
C SER A 55 3.64 -8.75 14.10
N THR A 56 3.27 -7.56 14.53
CA THR A 56 3.15 -7.24 15.96
C THR A 56 1.84 -7.75 16.56
N LEU A 57 0.88 -8.19 15.74
CA LEU A 57 -0.48 -8.55 16.17
C LEU A 57 -1.15 -7.45 17.00
N SER A 58 -0.75 -6.19 16.79
CA SER A 58 -1.26 -5.04 17.53
C SER A 58 -2.06 -4.11 16.60
N PRO A 59 -3.38 -3.96 16.81
CA PRO A 59 -4.18 -3.01 16.05
C PRO A 59 -3.71 -1.56 16.21
N HIS A 60 -3.08 -1.25 17.34
CA HIS A 60 -2.51 0.08 17.56
C HIS A 60 -1.29 0.33 16.67
N ALA A 61 -0.41 -0.66 16.52
CA ALA A 61 0.78 -0.54 15.68
C ALA A 61 0.40 -0.21 14.22
N LEU A 62 -0.64 -0.87 13.68
CA LEU A 62 -1.19 -0.64 12.33
C LEU A 62 -1.65 0.79 12.09
N THR A 63 -2.08 1.48 13.15
CA THR A 63 -2.65 2.83 13.05
C THR A 63 -1.71 3.92 13.54
N THR A 64 -0.46 3.58 13.90
CA THR A 64 0.54 4.54 14.40
C THR A 64 0.81 5.67 13.43
N HIS A 65 0.90 5.34 12.14
CA HIS A 65 1.14 6.31 11.07
C HIS A 65 -0.13 6.72 10.32
N ALA A 66 -1.31 6.27 10.74
CA ALA A 66 -2.56 6.62 10.08
C ALA A 66 -2.91 8.10 10.29
N THR A 67 -3.55 8.74 9.31
CA THR A 67 -4.16 10.05 9.51
C THR A 67 -5.44 9.94 10.35
N ARG A 68 -5.97 11.08 10.78
CA ARG A 68 -7.19 11.13 11.60
C ARG A 68 -8.42 10.66 10.80
N ASP A 69 -8.43 10.94 9.51
CA ASP A 69 -9.45 10.65 8.51
C ASP A 69 -9.20 9.34 7.76
N PHE A 70 -8.34 8.47 8.31
CA PHE A 70 -8.02 7.19 7.71
C PHE A 70 -9.27 6.34 7.41
N THR A 71 -9.26 5.72 6.23
CA THR A 71 -10.25 4.73 5.82
C THR A 71 -9.59 3.48 5.23
N HIS A 72 -10.07 2.30 5.64
CA HIS A 72 -9.78 1.02 4.98
C HIS A 72 -10.98 0.62 4.13
N SER A 73 -10.76 0.00 2.97
CA SER A 73 -11.84 -0.52 2.12
C SER A 73 -11.41 -1.82 1.46
N SER A 74 -12.29 -2.82 1.53
CA SER A 74 -12.09 -4.12 0.89
C SER A 74 -12.67 -4.13 -0.53
N LEU A 75 -11.94 -4.79 -1.42
CA LEU A 75 -12.30 -5.07 -2.81
C LEU A 75 -12.29 -6.60 -3.01
N PRO A 76 -13.07 -7.15 -3.97
CA PRO A 76 -13.88 -6.45 -4.96
C PRO A 76 -15.10 -5.73 -4.37
N SER A 77 -15.56 -4.66 -5.03
CA SER A 77 -16.71 -3.84 -4.58
C SER A 77 -18.02 -4.63 -4.46
N ASP A 78 -18.12 -5.75 -5.19
CA ASP A 78 -19.30 -6.61 -5.23
C ASP A 78 -19.62 -7.24 -3.87
N TRP A 79 -18.64 -7.30 -2.96
CA TRP A 79 -18.85 -7.70 -1.57
C TRP A 79 -19.70 -6.71 -0.76
N GLY A 80 -19.88 -5.47 -1.24
CA GLY A 80 -20.74 -4.49 -0.60
C GLY A 80 -20.30 -4.06 0.81
N LEU A 81 -19.04 -4.35 1.19
CA LEU A 81 -18.50 -4.00 2.49
C LEU A 81 -18.27 -2.49 2.58
N PRO A 82 -18.78 -1.82 3.63
CA PRO A 82 -18.58 -0.39 3.78
C PRO A 82 -17.11 -0.09 4.11
N PRO A 83 -16.58 1.07 3.69
CA PRO A 83 -15.29 1.56 4.17
C PRO A 83 -15.26 1.63 5.70
N LEU A 84 -14.18 1.12 6.29
CA LEU A 84 -13.98 1.08 7.73
C LEU A 84 -13.20 2.33 8.17
N PRO A 85 -13.77 3.21 9.00
CA PRO A 85 -13.00 4.28 9.63
C PRO A 85 -12.01 3.69 10.64
N ILE A 86 -10.97 4.45 11.00
CA ILE A 86 -9.85 4.00 11.82
C ILE A 86 -10.23 3.21 13.10
N ARG A 87 -11.31 3.59 13.80
CA ARG A 87 -11.75 2.87 15.01
C ARG A 87 -12.28 1.48 14.68
N THR A 88 -13.25 1.41 13.77
CA THR A 88 -13.83 0.15 13.31
C THR A 88 -12.79 -0.76 12.65
N PHE A 89 -11.84 -0.17 11.92
CA PHE A 89 -10.70 -0.91 11.38
C PHE A 89 -9.86 -1.57 12.50
N ARG A 90 -9.56 -0.84 13.58
CA ARG A 90 -8.83 -1.41 14.73
C ARG A 90 -9.59 -2.54 15.40
N ASP A 91 -10.88 -2.34 15.64
CA ASP A 91 -11.73 -3.36 16.26
C ASP A 91 -11.78 -4.64 15.40
N ASN A 92 -11.86 -4.48 14.07
CA ASN A 92 -11.80 -5.60 13.13
C ASN A 92 -10.44 -6.33 13.16
N MET A 93 -9.34 -5.57 13.19
CA MET A 93 -7.99 -6.14 13.26
C MET A 93 -7.72 -6.82 14.61
N GLU A 94 -8.31 -6.34 15.70
CA GLU A 94 -8.25 -7.01 17.01
C GLU A 94 -8.90 -8.40 16.95
N ALA A 95 -10.12 -8.47 16.40
CA ALA A 95 -10.82 -9.73 16.21
C ALA A 95 -10.09 -10.69 15.26
N MET A 96 -9.41 -10.16 14.24
CA MET A 96 -8.60 -10.97 13.32
C MET A 96 -7.35 -11.49 14.01
N PHE A 97 -6.59 -10.64 14.70
CA PHE A 97 -5.33 -11.02 15.35
C PHE A 97 -5.51 -12.01 16.50
N ASP A 98 -6.66 -12.03 17.18
CA ASP A 98 -6.99 -13.05 18.18
C ASP A 98 -6.91 -14.50 17.64
N VAL A 99 -7.14 -14.67 16.33
CA VAL A 99 -7.10 -15.97 15.66
C VAL A 99 -5.66 -16.45 15.39
N PHE A 100 -4.67 -15.57 15.37
CA PHE A 100 -3.32 -15.88 14.91
C PHE A 100 -2.27 -15.78 16.02
N SER A 101 -1.37 -16.77 16.08
CA SER A 101 -0.18 -16.73 16.94
C SER A 101 0.98 -15.99 16.25
N SER A 102 0.93 -15.91 14.93
CA SER A 102 1.78 -15.06 14.10
C SER A 102 1.02 -14.67 12.85
N PHE A 103 1.17 -13.43 12.39
CA PHE A 103 0.58 -12.96 11.13
C PHE A 103 1.61 -12.09 10.42
N GLU A 104 1.70 -12.14 9.11
CA GLU A 104 2.59 -11.28 8.35
C GLU A 104 1.98 -10.87 7.02
N VAL A 105 2.48 -9.75 6.51
CA VAL A 105 2.18 -9.24 5.17
C VAL A 105 3.52 -8.99 4.50
N THR A 106 3.81 -9.77 3.47
CA THR A 106 5.10 -9.76 2.77
C THR A 106 4.88 -9.50 1.28
N PRO A 107 5.58 -8.51 0.68
CA PRO A 107 5.54 -8.34 -0.77
C PRO A 107 6.05 -9.59 -1.47
N GLN A 108 5.35 -10.02 -2.52
CA GLN A 108 5.77 -11.12 -3.38
C GLN A 108 6.91 -10.68 -4.31
N ASP A 109 7.51 -11.64 -5.02
CA ASP A 109 8.46 -11.35 -6.09
C ASP A 109 7.74 -10.74 -7.31
N ASP A 110 8.37 -9.77 -7.97
CA ASP A 110 7.83 -9.08 -9.16
C ASP A 110 8.07 -9.82 -10.48
N GLY A 111 8.77 -10.95 -10.44
CA GLY A 111 9.19 -11.73 -11.61
C GLY A 111 10.51 -11.25 -12.23
N TYR A 112 11.12 -10.20 -11.69
CA TYR A 112 12.35 -9.56 -12.18
C TYR A 112 13.43 -9.45 -11.10
N GLY A 113 13.27 -10.16 -9.97
CA GLY A 113 14.25 -10.22 -8.89
C GLY A 113 14.11 -9.13 -7.84
N GLY A 114 12.97 -8.44 -7.80
CA GLY A 114 12.62 -7.42 -6.81
C GLY A 114 11.28 -7.71 -6.12
N PRO A 115 10.93 -6.94 -5.07
CA PRO A 115 9.61 -7.02 -4.45
C PRO A 115 8.57 -6.37 -5.36
N ALA A 116 7.38 -6.98 -5.47
CA ALA A 116 6.23 -6.50 -6.23
C ALA A 116 5.55 -5.29 -5.56
N VAL A 117 6.31 -4.19 -5.41
CA VAL A 117 5.90 -2.93 -4.80
C VAL A 117 6.23 -1.77 -5.73
N HIS A 118 5.24 -0.91 -5.97
CA HIS A 118 5.37 0.25 -6.83
C HIS A 118 4.88 1.51 -6.12
N PHE A 119 5.68 2.58 -6.15
CA PHE A 119 5.27 3.88 -5.61
C PHE A 119 4.99 4.88 -6.75
N SER A 120 3.74 5.33 -6.83
CA SER A 120 3.31 6.40 -7.74
C SER A 120 3.40 7.75 -7.04
N ARG A 121 4.31 8.62 -7.51
CA ARG A 121 4.49 9.99 -7.01
C ARG A 121 3.31 10.90 -7.35
N ASP A 122 2.67 10.69 -8.48
CA ASP A 122 1.57 11.56 -8.95
C ASP A 122 0.32 11.43 -8.07
N THR A 123 0.18 10.26 -7.42
CA THR A 123 -0.99 9.92 -6.61
C THR A 123 -0.64 9.68 -5.14
N ASP A 124 0.62 9.88 -4.75
CA ASP A 124 1.20 9.48 -3.45
C ASP A 124 0.72 8.09 -2.98
N THR A 125 0.68 7.12 -3.89
CA THR A 125 0.11 5.78 -3.61
C THR A 125 1.18 4.72 -3.76
N VAL A 126 1.32 3.87 -2.76
CA VAL A 126 2.11 2.63 -2.83
C VAL A 126 1.16 1.48 -3.16
N VAL A 127 1.47 0.75 -4.23
CA VAL A 127 0.75 -0.45 -4.64
C VAL A 127 1.65 -1.65 -4.40
N ALA A 128 1.15 -2.67 -3.73
CA ALA A 128 1.93 -3.86 -3.42
C ALA A 128 1.12 -5.14 -3.63
N HIS A 129 1.69 -6.11 -4.34
CA HIS A 129 1.19 -7.47 -4.35
C HIS A 129 1.84 -8.24 -3.18
N CYS A 130 1.01 -8.68 -2.23
CA CYS A 130 1.46 -9.28 -0.99
C CYS A 130 0.88 -10.68 -0.80
N ARG A 131 1.68 -11.54 -0.20
CA ARG A 131 1.18 -12.69 0.56
C ARG A 131 0.87 -12.22 1.97
N MET A 132 -0.25 -12.69 2.52
CA MET A 132 -0.66 -12.34 3.87
C MET A 132 -1.25 -13.53 4.62
N GLY A 133 -1.03 -13.59 5.91
CA GLY A 133 -1.51 -14.70 6.74
C GLY A 133 -0.53 -15.11 7.81
N GLY A 134 -0.74 -16.29 8.38
CA GLY A 134 0.17 -16.88 9.35
C GLY A 134 -0.42 -18.06 10.11
N LYS A 135 0.16 -18.35 11.27
CA LYS A 135 -0.17 -19.50 12.11
C LYS A 135 -1.36 -19.21 13.00
N ILE A 136 -2.25 -20.19 13.12
CA ILE A 136 -3.41 -20.11 14.00
C ILE A 136 -2.96 -20.16 15.47
N ASN A 137 -3.68 -19.47 16.34
CA ASN A 137 -3.48 -19.49 17.79
C ASN A 137 -4.41 -20.52 18.45
N ASN A 138 -3.88 -21.64 18.91
CA ASN A 138 -4.71 -22.69 19.52
C ASN A 138 -5.06 -22.46 21.00
N GLU A 139 -4.56 -21.39 21.61
CA GLU A 139 -4.88 -21.06 23.00
C GLU A 139 -6.32 -20.53 23.12
N GLY A 140 -6.78 -19.75 22.13
CA GLY A 140 -8.13 -19.17 22.09
C GLY A 140 -9.19 -20.09 21.46
N ASP A 141 -10.45 -19.88 21.82
CA ASP A 141 -11.58 -20.71 21.38
C ASP A 141 -11.66 -20.80 19.85
N ARG A 142 -11.49 -19.67 19.15
CA ARG A 142 -11.57 -19.58 17.68
C ARG A 142 -10.44 -20.32 16.97
N GLY A 143 -9.22 -20.22 17.48
CA GLY A 143 -8.10 -20.88 16.81
C GLY A 143 -7.99 -22.36 17.17
N ARG A 144 -8.47 -22.78 18.36
CA ARG A 144 -8.65 -24.21 18.69
C ARG A 144 -9.66 -24.88 17.77
N ALA A 145 -10.81 -24.22 17.58
CA ALA A 145 -11.82 -24.58 16.60
C ALA A 145 -11.22 -24.81 15.18
N LEU A 146 -10.38 -23.88 14.72
CA LEU A 146 -9.70 -24.03 13.44
C LEU A 146 -8.69 -25.18 13.43
N GLU A 147 -7.93 -25.38 14.51
CA GLU A 147 -6.98 -26.50 14.63
C GLU A 147 -7.69 -27.87 14.62
N GLU A 148 -8.82 -27.99 15.31
CA GLU A 148 -9.67 -29.20 15.30
C GLU A 148 -10.21 -29.51 13.89
N SER A 149 -10.45 -28.47 13.08
CA SER A 149 -10.80 -28.60 11.66
C SER A 149 -9.59 -28.89 10.74
N GLY A 150 -8.39 -29.06 11.32
CA GLY A 150 -7.15 -29.34 10.61
C GLY A 150 -6.42 -28.13 10.04
N ILE A 151 -6.79 -26.90 10.45
CA ILE A 151 -6.14 -25.66 10.01
C ILE A 151 -5.18 -25.18 11.09
N THR A 152 -3.89 -25.30 10.81
CA THR A 152 -2.81 -24.80 11.68
C THR A 152 -2.21 -23.51 11.16
N GLU A 153 -2.42 -23.18 9.89
CA GLU A 153 -2.04 -21.92 9.25
C GLU A 153 -3.05 -21.50 8.18
N TRP A 154 -3.15 -20.20 7.95
CA TRP A 154 -3.94 -19.64 6.88
C TRP A 154 -3.14 -18.59 6.11
N TRP A 155 -3.15 -18.68 4.78
CA TRP A 155 -2.45 -17.78 3.88
C TRP A 155 -3.34 -17.41 2.70
N THR A 156 -3.26 -16.15 2.28
CA THR A 156 -3.93 -15.62 1.10
C THR A 156 -3.02 -14.62 0.38
N GLU A 157 -3.48 -14.15 -0.76
CA GLU A 157 -2.85 -13.09 -1.55
C GLU A 157 -3.75 -11.86 -1.58
N ALA A 158 -3.13 -10.69 -1.58
CA ALA A 158 -3.83 -9.43 -1.72
C ALA A 158 -3.01 -8.39 -2.49
N VAL A 159 -3.71 -7.48 -3.16
CA VAL A 159 -3.13 -6.26 -3.71
C VAL A 159 -3.54 -5.09 -2.83
N LEU A 160 -2.55 -4.45 -2.21
CA LEU A 160 -2.74 -3.27 -1.37
C LEU A 160 -2.54 -2.00 -2.19
N PHE A 161 -3.46 -1.05 -2.06
CA PHE A 161 -3.34 0.32 -2.55
C PHE A 161 -3.33 1.25 -1.34
N VAL A 162 -2.12 1.65 -0.93
CA VAL A 162 -1.91 2.46 0.27
C VAL A 162 -1.69 3.91 -0.14
N LYS A 163 -2.70 4.74 0.10
CA LYS A 163 -2.63 6.19 -0.12
C LYS A 163 -1.88 6.82 1.06
N MET A 164 -0.85 7.58 0.73
CA MET A 164 0.02 8.25 1.68
C MET A 164 -0.24 9.75 1.68
N SER A 165 0.11 10.41 2.78
CA SER A 165 0.22 11.87 2.81
C SER A 165 1.32 12.34 1.87
N LYS A 166 1.19 13.57 1.37
CA LYS A 166 2.15 14.17 0.41
C LYS A 166 3.62 14.21 0.90
N ASP A 167 3.83 14.26 2.22
CA ASP A 167 5.16 14.20 2.83
C ASP A 167 5.69 12.77 3.04
N GLY A 168 4.85 11.76 2.72
CA GLY A 168 5.12 10.34 2.83
C GLY A 168 5.15 9.80 4.25
N ARG A 169 4.80 10.59 5.27
CA ARG A 169 4.96 10.20 6.70
C ARG A 169 3.74 9.55 7.31
N ARG A 170 2.59 9.60 6.62
CA ARG A 170 1.31 9.10 7.13
C ARG A 170 0.58 8.29 6.07
N VAL A 171 -0.24 7.35 6.54
CA VAL A 171 -1.18 6.57 5.73
C VAL A 171 -2.54 7.24 5.80
N GLU A 172 -3.04 7.73 4.66
CA GLU A 172 -4.37 8.34 4.54
C GLU A 172 -5.46 7.30 4.32
N GLY A 173 -5.14 6.18 3.67
CA GLY A 173 -6.12 5.13 3.47
C GLY A 173 -5.55 3.91 2.79
N VAL A 174 -6.26 2.80 2.93
CA VAL A 174 -5.90 1.52 2.34
C VAL A 174 -7.11 1.01 1.57
N ARG A 175 -6.90 0.65 0.30
CA ARG A 175 -7.83 -0.21 -0.43
C ARG A 175 -7.14 -1.54 -0.65
N GLU A 176 -7.84 -2.62 -0.38
CA GLU A 176 -7.26 -3.95 -0.37
C GLU A 176 -8.09 -4.88 -1.24
N PHE A 177 -7.48 -5.44 -2.28
CA PHE A 177 -8.09 -6.45 -3.12
C PHE A 177 -7.60 -7.82 -2.67
N MET A 178 -8.45 -8.57 -1.97
CA MET A 178 -8.08 -9.90 -1.48
C MET A 178 -8.52 -11.00 -2.45
N HIS A 179 -7.83 -12.14 -2.40
CA HIS A 179 -8.29 -13.35 -3.07
C HIS A 179 -9.60 -13.86 -2.44
N SER A 180 -10.72 -13.49 -3.05
CA SER A 180 -12.06 -13.60 -2.47
C SER A 180 -12.40 -15.00 -1.94
N LYS A 181 -12.15 -16.04 -2.74
CA LYS A 181 -12.44 -17.43 -2.37
C LYS A 181 -11.69 -17.90 -1.11
N LYS A 182 -10.50 -17.34 -0.84
CA LYS A 182 -9.67 -17.73 0.31
C LYS A 182 -10.13 -17.04 1.60
N ALA A 183 -10.61 -15.80 1.49
CA ALA A 183 -11.26 -15.10 2.58
C ALA A 183 -12.61 -15.76 2.93
N GLU A 184 -13.42 -16.08 1.91
CA GLU A 184 -14.68 -16.82 2.08
C GLU A 184 -14.46 -18.21 2.71
N GLU A 185 -13.42 -18.95 2.29
CA GLU A 185 -13.05 -20.24 2.89
C GLU A 185 -12.79 -20.11 4.40
N LEU A 186 -12.03 -19.10 4.84
CA LEU A 186 -11.76 -18.89 6.25
C LEU A 186 -13.03 -18.51 7.01
N GLN A 187 -13.83 -17.60 6.45
CA GLN A 187 -15.08 -17.16 7.07
C GLN A 187 -16.05 -18.33 7.25
N MET A 188 -16.29 -19.12 6.20
CA MET A 188 -17.18 -20.27 6.27
C MET A 188 -16.73 -21.28 7.32
N ARG A 189 -15.41 -21.51 7.45
CA ARG A 189 -14.89 -22.44 8.46
C ARG A 189 -15.00 -21.85 9.87
N LEU A 190 -14.76 -20.57 10.08
CA LEU A 190 -15.01 -19.91 11.36
C LEU A 190 -16.50 -19.97 11.74
N GLU A 191 -17.41 -19.73 10.80
CA GLU A 191 -18.86 -19.82 11.03
C GLU A 191 -19.32 -21.26 11.31
N THR A 192 -18.74 -22.25 10.61
CA THR A 192 -19.07 -23.66 10.82
C THR A 192 -18.62 -24.12 12.19
N VAL A 193 -17.42 -23.73 12.64
CA VAL A 193 -16.90 -24.21 13.93
C VAL A 193 -17.43 -23.38 15.12
N LEU A 194 -17.87 -22.14 14.92
CA LEU A 194 -18.50 -21.33 15.97
C LEU A 194 -20.04 -21.45 16.01
N GLY A 195 -20.63 -22.10 15.01
CA GLY A 195 -22.08 -22.29 14.84
C GLY A 195 -22.62 -23.61 15.39
N GLU A 196 -21.75 -24.49 15.89
CA GLU A 196 -22.08 -25.71 16.66
C GLU A 196 -21.88 -25.48 18.17
#